data_AF-A0A9E4TIU0-F1
#
_entry.id   AF-A0A9E4TIU0-F1
#
_cell.length_a   1.000
_cell.length_b   1.000
_cell.length_c   1.000
_cell.angle_alpha   90.00
_cell.angle_beta   90.00
_cell.angle_gamma   90.00
#
_symmetry.space_group_name_H-M   'P 1'
#
loop_
_entity.id
_entity.type
_entity.pdbx_description
1 polymer ?
#
loop_
_entity_poly.entity_id
_entity_poly.type
_entity_poly.pdbx_seq_one_letter_code
_entity_poly.pdbx_strand_id
1 'polypeptide(L)'
;MTAAAPDAGAMRPIAELDTRTKVLVIAGTLLGLFTAAMDQTVVATSIPKIVADLGGFGLFSWVGTGFLLASTTTVPIVGRLSDMYGRKP
;
A
#
# COMPACT_ATOMS: atom_id res chain seq x y z
N MET A 1 46.96 -14.26 -3.48
CA MET A 1 46.14 -13.49 -4.44
C MET A 1 44.78 -14.18 -4.49
N THR A 2 43.94 -13.90 -3.50
CA THR A 2 42.83 -12.91 -3.48
C THR A 2 41.50 -13.58 -3.86
N ALA A 3 40.79 -13.99 -2.82
CA ALA A 3 39.43 -14.52 -2.85
C ALA A 3 38.46 -13.46 -3.40
N ALA A 4 37.69 -13.81 -4.43
CA ALA A 4 36.58 -13.00 -4.91
C ALA A 4 35.37 -13.28 -4.01
N ALA A 5 34.92 -12.26 -3.28
CA ALA A 5 33.73 -12.29 -2.44
C ALA A 5 32.47 -12.48 -3.31
N PRO A 6 31.41 -13.13 -2.80
CA PRO A 6 30.13 -13.17 -3.48
C PRO A 6 29.56 -11.74 -3.51
N ASP A 7 29.18 -11.32 -4.70
CA ASP A 7 28.53 -10.09 -5.12
C ASP A 7 27.13 -9.96 -4.49
N ALA A 8 27.11 -9.86 -3.16
CA ALA A 8 25.94 -9.55 -2.35
C ALA A 8 25.69 -8.04 -2.40
N GLY A 9 24.89 -7.57 -3.37
CA GLY A 9 24.38 -6.20 -3.36
C GLY A 9 24.15 -5.53 -4.72
N ALA A 10 24.48 -6.18 -5.84
CA ALA A 10 24.13 -5.63 -7.14
C ALA A 10 22.61 -5.79 -7.36
N MET A 11 21.86 -4.70 -7.24
CA MET A 11 20.47 -4.60 -7.68
C MET A 11 20.41 -5.04 -9.15
N ARG A 12 20.09 -6.31 -9.39
CA ARG A 12 20.06 -6.86 -10.74
C ARG A 12 18.97 -6.12 -11.51
N PRO A 13 19.27 -5.54 -12.68
CA PRO A 13 18.26 -4.89 -13.50
C PRO A 13 17.07 -5.83 -13.66
N ILE A 14 15.85 -5.28 -13.62
CA ILE A 14 14.62 -6.07 -13.75
C ILE A 14 14.68 -6.96 -15.02
N ALA A 15 15.42 -6.52 -16.04
CA ALA A 15 15.71 -7.28 -17.26
C ALA A 15 16.35 -8.66 -16.99
N GLU A 16 17.25 -8.77 -16.01
CA GLU A 16 17.99 -10.00 -15.69
C GLU A 16 17.25 -10.97 -14.77
N LEU A 17 16.10 -10.57 -14.20
CA LEU A 17 15.33 -11.45 -13.31
C LEU A 17 14.69 -12.59 -14.10
N ASP A 18 14.72 -13.80 -13.53
CA ASP A 18 14.03 -14.96 -14.07
C ASP A 18 12.52 -14.70 -14.22
N THR A 19 11.89 -15.28 -15.24
CA THR A 19 10.47 -15.09 -15.52
C THR A 19 9.59 -15.47 -14.33
N ARG A 20 9.94 -16.52 -13.56
CA ARG A 20 9.18 -16.88 -12.36
C ARG A 20 9.28 -15.78 -11.29
N THR A 21 10.46 -15.21 -11.09
CA THR A 21 10.66 -14.12 -10.11
C THR A 21 9.88 -12.88 -10.51
N LYS A 22 9.90 -12.49 -11.79
CA LYS A 22 9.08 -11.38 -12.32
C LYS A 22 7.59 -11.61 -12.07
N VAL A 23 7.09 -12.81 -12.40
CA VAL A 23 5.68 -13.17 -12.21
C VAL A 23 5.29 -13.12 -10.74
N LEU A 24 6.14 -13.61 -9.83
CA LEU A 24 5.87 -13.56 -8.38
C LEU A 24 5.86 -12.13 -7.83
N VAL A 25 6.77 -11.26 -8.25
CA VAL A 25 6.79 -9.84 -7.84
C VAL A 25 5.54 -9.12 -8.34
N ILE A 26 5.16 -9.34 -9.60
CA ILE A 26 3.94 -8.77 -10.18
C ILE A 26 2.71 -9.31 -9.44
N ALA A 27 2.62 -10.62 -9.21
CA ALA A 27 1.51 -11.23 -8.49
C ALA A 27 1.38 -10.68 -7.06
N GLY A 28 2.48 -10.53 -6.33
CA GLY A 28 2.51 -9.91 -5.00
C GLY A 28 2.03 -8.45 -5.03
N THR A 29 2.43 -7.69 -6.05
CA THR A 29 2.00 -6.29 -6.23
C THR A 29 0.49 -6.21 -6.55
N LEU A 30 0.00 -7.09 -7.42
CA LEU A 30 -1.42 -7.18 -7.77
C LEU A 30 -2.29 -7.60 -6.58
N LEU A 31 -1.80 -8.50 -5.71
CA LEU A 31 -2.48 -8.85 -4.47
C LEU A 31 -2.58 -7.64 -3.52
N GLY A 32 -1.51 -6.86 -3.38
CA GLY A 32 -1.56 -5.62 -2.61
C GLY A 32 -2.58 -4.62 -3.18
N LEU A 33 -2.61 -4.47 -4.50
CA LEU A 33 -3.57 -3.61 -5.18
C LEU A 33 -5.01 -4.10 -4.99
N PHE A 34 -5.23 -5.42 -5.03
CA PHE A 34 -6.52 -6.04 -4.75
C PHE A 34 -7.02 -5.74 -3.33
N THR A 35 -6.16 -5.90 -2.32
CA THR A 35 -6.50 -5.58 -0.93
C THR A 35 -6.85 -4.09 -0.78
N ALA A 36 -6.12 -3.19 -1.44
CA ALA A 36 -6.41 -1.76 -1.42
C ALA A 36 -7.78 -1.43 -2.04
N ALA A 37 -8.16 -2.09 -3.14
CA ALA A 37 -9.48 -1.92 -3.75
C ALA A 37 -10.62 -2.46 -2.86
N MET A 38 -10.36 -3.55 -2.14
CA MET A 38 -11.33 -4.15 -1.22
C MET A 38 -11.65 -3.21 -0.05
N ASP A 39 -10.66 -2.50 0.49
CA ASP A 39 -10.86 -1.53 1.59
C ASP A 39 -11.91 -0.47 1.25
N GLN A 40 -11.82 0.13 0.05
CA GLN A 40 -12.81 1.12 -0.40
C GLN A 40 -14.23 0.55 -0.52
N THR A 41 -14.36 -0.74 -0.85
CA THR A 41 -15.66 -1.42 -0.96
C THR A 41 -16.30 -1.67 0.41
N VAL A 42 -15.49 -2.07 1.39
CA VAL A 42 -15.95 -2.28 2.78
C VAL A 42 -16.39 -0.96 3.39
N VAL A 43 -15.63 0.11 3.18
CA VAL A 43 -15.99 1.44 3.66
C VAL A 43 -17.31 1.89 3.03
N ALA A 44 -17.44 1.81 1.70
CA ALA A 44 -18.64 2.24 0.98
C ALA A 44 -19.92 1.54 1.47
N THR A 45 -19.86 0.23 1.74
CA THR A 45 -21.00 -0.54 2.27
C THR A 45 -21.34 -0.20 3.73
N SER A 46 -20.39 0.32 4.49
CA SER A 46 -20.55 0.67 5.91
C SER A 46 -21.01 2.12 6.12
N ILE A 47 -20.86 3.00 5.12
CA ILE A 47 -21.26 4.42 5.19
C ILE A 47 -22.70 4.63 5.71
N PRO A 48 -23.73 3.89 5.24
CA PRO A 48 -25.10 4.11 5.69
C PRO A 48 -25.28 3.92 7.20
N LYS A 49 -24.55 2.96 7.79
CA LYS A 49 -24.58 2.67 9.22
C LYS A 49 -23.83 3.74 10.02
N ILE A 50 -22.67 4.16 9.53
CA ILE A 50 -21.86 5.25 10.12
C ILE A 50 -22.69 6.54 10.18
N VAL A 51 -23.37 6.90 9.09
CA VAL A 51 -24.19 8.12 9.02
C VAL A 51 -25.41 8.04 9.95
N ALA A 52 -26.01 6.85 10.11
CA ALA A 52 -27.09 6.64 11.06
C ALA A 52 -26.61 6.81 12.52
N ASP A 53 -25.44 6.29 12.86
CA ASP A 53 -24.86 6.38 14.20
C ASP A 53 -24.37 7.81 14.53
N LEU A 54 -23.96 8.61 13.53
CA LEU A 54 -23.52 10.00 13.70
C LEU A 54 -24.65 11.04 13.86
N GLY A 55 -25.92 10.61 13.94
CA GLY A 55 -27.05 11.51 14.23
C GLY A 55 -27.72 12.12 13.00
N GLY A 56 -27.50 11.55 11.80
CA GLY A 56 -28.27 11.86 10.59
C GLY A 56 -27.46 12.47 9.43
N PHE A 57 -28.15 12.78 8.33
CA PHE A 57 -27.55 13.21 7.05
C PHE A 57 -26.74 14.53 7.12
N GLY A 58 -26.80 15.28 8.22
CA GLY A 58 -26.04 16.53 8.39
C GLY A 58 -24.52 16.35 8.31
N LEU A 59 -24.00 15.16 8.64
CA LEU A 59 -22.58 14.83 8.56
C LEU A 59 -22.24 13.92 7.37
N PHE A 60 -23.19 13.64 6.47
CA PHE A 60 -22.98 12.74 5.33
C PHE A 60 -21.81 13.19 4.43
N SER A 61 -21.71 14.49 4.16
CA SER A 61 -20.58 15.06 3.40
C SER A 61 -19.25 14.92 4.15
N TRP A 62 -19.27 15.07 5.48
CA TRP A 62 -18.10 14.96 6.34
C TRP A 62 -17.51 13.56 6.40
N VAL A 63 -18.33 12.50 6.25
CA VAL A 63 -17.84 11.11 6.21
C VAL A 63 -16.88 10.90 5.04
N GLY A 64 -17.27 11.34 3.84
CA GLY A 64 -16.42 11.26 2.64
C GLY A 64 -15.16 12.14 2.76
N THR A 65 -15.31 13.37 3.23
CA THR A 65 -14.17 14.28 3.44
C THR A 65 -13.18 13.76 4.47
N GLY A 66 -13.67 13.24 5.60
CA GLY A 66 -12.83 12.65 6.65
C GLY A 66 -12.08 11.41 6.16
N PHE A 67 -12.76 10.53 5.42
CA PHE A 67 -12.12 9.36 4.79
C PHE A 67 -11.00 9.77 3.82
N LEU A 68 -11.26 10.76 2.95
CA LEU A 68 -10.25 11.24 2.00
C LEU A 68 -9.07 11.89 2.72
N LEU A 69 -9.32 12.74 3.72
CA LEU A 69 -8.28 13.41 4.50
C LEU A 69 -7.39 12.40 5.22
N ALA A 70 -8.00 11.39 5.85
CA ALA A 70 -7.27 10.31 6.52
C ALA A 70 -6.44 9.49 5.51
N SER A 71 -7.03 9.14 4.37
CA SER A 71 -6.34 8.39 3.31
C SER A 71 -5.14 9.16 2.76
N THR A 72 -5.31 10.44 2.43
CA THR A 72 -4.24 11.31 1.93
C THR A 72 -3.14 11.54 2.97
N THR A 73 -3.49 11.62 4.26
CA THR A 73 -2.50 11.78 5.34
C THR A 73 -1.76 10.47 5.64
N THR A 74 -2.39 9.32 5.43
CA THR A 74 -1.78 8.01 5.66
C THR A 74 -0.69 7.69 4.65
N VAL A 75 -0.83 8.10 3.37
CA VAL A 75 0.18 7.88 2.32
C VAL A 75 1.57 8.41 2.69
N PRO A 76 1.78 9.69 3.08
CA PRO A 76 3.10 10.18 3.47
C PRO A 76 3.56 9.58 4.79
N ILE A 77 2.66 9.23 5.72
CA ILE A 77 3.02 8.55 6.97
C ILE A 77 3.64 7.18 6.65
N VAL A 78 2.94 6.36 5.86
CA VAL A 78 3.41 5.04 5.45
C VAL A 78 4.62 5.15 4.52
N GLY A 79 4.70 6.17 3.66
CA GLY A 79 5.86 6.45 2.84
C GLY A 79 7.11 6.76 3.67
N ARG A 80 6.98 7.61 4.70
CA ARG A 80 8.05 7.92 5.64
C ARG A 80 8.40 6.72 6.51
N LEU A 81 7.42 5.91 6.88
CA LEU A 81 7.64 4.65 7.59
C LEU A 81 8.40 3.65 6.71
N SER A 82 8.02 3.50 5.45
CA SER A 82 8.71 2.66 4.46
C SER A 82 10.13 3.17 4.21
N ASP A 83 10.35 4.49 4.22
CA ASP A 83 11.70 5.03 4.07
C ASP A 83 12.58 4.76 5.32
N MET A 84 11.99 4.80 6.51
CA MET A 84 12.69 4.52 7.77
C MET A 84 12.94 3.03 8.04
N TYR A 85 11.99 2.17 7.67
CA TYR A 85 12.03 0.72 7.94
C TYR A 85 12.45 -0.12 6.72
N GLY A 86 12.22 0.39 5.51
CA GLY A 86 12.60 -0.23 4.23
C GLY A 86 13.98 0.18 3.72
N ARG A 87 14.64 1.14 4.38
CA ARG A 87 16.09 1.28 4.29
C ARG A 87 16.76 0.44 5.37
N LYS A 88 17.02 -0.82 5.04
CA LYS A 88 18.31 -1.41 5.43
C LYS A 88 18.87 -2.23 4.26
N PRO A 89 20.21 -2.30 4.18
CA PRO A 89 21.00 -2.46 2.96
C PRO A 89 20.69 -3.71 2.15
#